data_AF-A0A1D1Y1H4-F1
#
_entry.id   AF-A0A1D1Y1H4-F1
#
_cell.length_a   1.000
_cell.length_b   1.000
_cell.length_c   1.000
_cell.angle_alpha   90.00
_cell.angle_beta   90.00
_cell.angle_gamma   90.00
#
_symmetry.space_group_name_H-M   'P 1'
#
loop_
_entity.id
_entity.type
_entity.pdbx_description
1 polymer ?
#
loop_
_entity_poly.entity_id
_entity_poly.type
_entity_poly.pdbx_seq_one_letter_code
_entity_poly.pdbx_strand_id
1 'polypeptide(L)'
;MGSWTTSISWEARVVYDVDKLIDMGAEYNPVVKMRLVGESNVGWQNPVYLDIHLPEQEDVLSNQFNVPQIPLNRLSDFSFPSFAAPSSDKKMKMTFLASTKQNSNLRSALIVSDWVNIDEGKRTDRLSINWNMEFMAEFGAQSLTTGATYKFSIPMVLKGTTHGGWNEPVIIQVLLPDGTKMAKTVNPNKIPLNTQNVEFASREFPAPGVDKKITLLVSTTQRTNLYSVLNVGEAKIKLV
;
A
#
# COMPACT_ATOMS: atom_id res chain seq x y z
N MET A 1 0.47 14.39 -23.57
CA MET A 1 0.51 14.39 -22.08
C MET A 1 0.71 12.95 -21.62
N GLY A 2 1.54 12.75 -20.60
CA GLY A 2 1.84 11.42 -20.07
C GLY A 2 0.65 10.76 -19.39
N SER A 3 0.62 9.44 -19.36
CA SER A 3 -0.30 8.67 -18.50
C SER A 3 0.43 8.24 -17.23
N TRP A 4 -0.31 8.16 -16.12
CA TRP A 4 0.18 7.58 -14.88
C TRP A 4 -0.02 6.06 -14.92
N THR A 5 1.03 5.31 -14.65
CA THR A 5 0.96 3.90 -14.28
C THR A 5 1.22 3.82 -12.79
N THR A 6 0.29 3.27 -12.04
CA THR A 6 0.39 3.22 -10.58
C THR A 6 0.27 1.78 -10.11
N SER A 7 1.07 1.40 -9.12
CA SER A 7 0.98 0.12 -8.45
C SER A 7 1.01 0.30 -6.94
N ILE A 8 0.15 -0.46 -6.26
CA ILE A 8 0.03 -0.44 -4.81
C ILE A 8 -0.09 -1.88 -4.34
N SER A 9 0.81 -2.29 -3.45
CA SER A 9 0.78 -3.61 -2.82
C SER A 9 0.60 -3.45 -1.32
N TRP A 10 -0.36 -4.18 -0.77
CA TRP A 10 -0.60 -4.29 0.67
C TRP A 10 -0.32 -5.71 1.12
N GLU A 11 0.36 -5.84 2.25
CA GLU A 11 0.55 -7.09 2.95
C GLU A 11 0.40 -6.83 4.46
N ALA A 12 -0.64 -7.37 5.09
CA ALA A 12 -0.78 -7.43 6.54
C ALA A 12 -0.48 -8.85 6.99
N ARG A 13 0.52 -9.02 7.86
CA ARG A 13 1.00 -10.33 8.30
C ARG A 13 1.05 -10.39 9.82
N VAL A 14 0.55 -11.47 10.41
CA VAL A 14 0.83 -11.80 11.81
C VAL A 14 1.24 -13.26 11.89
N VAL A 15 2.26 -13.51 12.70
CA VAL A 15 2.70 -14.85 13.06
C VAL A 15 2.16 -15.12 14.46
N TYR A 16 1.43 -16.22 14.61
CA TYR A 16 0.71 -16.54 15.84
C TYR A 16 1.12 -17.93 16.33
N ASP A 17 1.39 -18.04 17.63
CA ASP A 17 1.80 -19.29 18.26
C ASP A 17 0.57 -20.19 18.46
N VAL A 18 0.65 -21.43 17.97
CA VAL A 18 -0.46 -22.39 17.98
C VAL A 18 -0.83 -22.82 19.41
N ASP A 19 0.11 -22.83 20.35
CA ASP A 19 -0.15 -23.14 21.77
C ASP A 19 -1.05 -22.15 22.49
N LYS A 20 -1.27 -20.95 21.93
CA LYS A 20 -2.21 -19.95 22.47
C LYS A 20 -3.68 -20.25 22.10
N LEU A 21 -3.93 -21.21 21.21
CA LEU A 21 -5.27 -21.68 20.86
C LEU A 21 -5.93 -22.38 22.07
N ILE A 22 -7.25 -22.22 22.23
CA ILE A 22 -7.97 -22.66 23.45
C ILE A 22 -7.98 -24.18 23.53
N ASP A 23 -8.34 -24.82 22.42
CA ASP A 23 -8.60 -26.23 22.30
C ASP A 23 -7.88 -26.79 21.06
N MET A 24 -6.90 -27.67 21.27
CA MET A 24 -6.25 -28.38 20.18
C MET A 24 -7.25 -29.37 19.55
N GLY A 25 -7.34 -29.37 18.22
CA GLY A 25 -8.32 -30.17 17.47
C GLY A 25 -9.70 -29.51 17.29
N ALA A 26 -9.98 -28.35 17.89
CA ALA A 26 -11.16 -27.56 17.57
C ALA A 26 -11.02 -26.87 16.20
N GLU A 27 -12.16 -26.62 15.55
CA GLU A 27 -12.24 -25.83 14.33
C GLU A 27 -12.33 -24.32 14.68
N TYR A 28 -11.42 -23.54 14.12
CA TYR A 28 -11.34 -22.10 14.32
C TYR A 28 -11.87 -21.35 13.11
N ASN A 29 -12.54 -20.23 13.36
CA ASN A 29 -13.13 -19.35 12.34
C ASN A 29 -12.55 -17.93 12.48
N PRO A 30 -11.28 -17.74 12.08
CA PRO A 30 -10.59 -16.46 12.23
C PRO A 30 -11.26 -15.32 11.45
N VAL A 31 -11.37 -14.15 12.07
CA VAL A 31 -12.02 -12.97 11.50
C VAL A 31 -11.12 -11.74 11.63
N VAL A 32 -10.94 -11.02 10.53
CA VAL A 32 -10.27 -9.71 10.49
C VAL A 32 -11.26 -8.62 10.11
N LYS A 33 -11.03 -7.42 10.64
CA LYS A 33 -11.84 -6.26 10.30
C LYS A 33 -11.17 -5.47 9.19
N MET A 34 -11.92 -5.17 8.13
CA MET A 34 -11.42 -4.36 7.01
C MET A 34 -12.41 -3.27 6.59
N ARG A 35 -11.88 -2.20 6.01
CA ARG A 35 -12.67 -1.15 5.35
C ARG A 35 -11.88 -0.47 4.26
N LEU A 36 -12.58 0.20 3.35
CA LEU A 36 -11.97 1.21 2.50
C LEU A 36 -12.05 2.59 3.18
N VAL A 37 -11.03 3.42 3.06
CA VAL A 37 -11.07 4.85 3.45
C VAL A 37 -10.71 5.71 2.25
N GLY A 38 -11.56 6.66 1.90
CA GLY A 38 -11.35 7.56 0.78
C GLY A 38 -12.65 7.99 0.10
N GLU A 39 -12.54 8.37 -1.17
CA GLU A 39 -13.64 8.99 -1.92
C GLU A 39 -14.54 7.97 -2.62
N SER A 40 -13.97 6.89 -3.15
CA SER A 40 -14.71 5.85 -3.87
C SER A 40 -13.93 4.54 -3.93
N ASN A 41 -14.60 3.45 -4.34
CA ASN A 41 -13.98 2.16 -4.67
C ASN A 41 -13.53 2.08 -6.15
N VAL A 42 -13.55 3.20 -6.89
CA VAL A 42 -13.11 3.26 -8.29
C VAL A 42 -11.60 2.99 -8.36
N GLY A 43 -11.20 2.18 -9.35
CA GLY A 43 -9.80 1.79 -9.58
C GLY A 43 -9.41 0.48 -8.88
N TRP A 44 -10.19 0.00 -7.91
CA TRP A 44 -9.97 -1.32 -7.34
C TRP A 44 -10.44 -2.40 -8.32
N GLN A 45 -9.49 -3.17 -8.84
CA GLN A 45 -9.73 -4.17 -9.89
C GLN A 45 -9.38 -5.58 -9.43
N ASN A 46 -8.41 -5.70 -8.53
CA ASN A 46 -7.97 -6.99 -8.01
C ASN A 46 -8.59 -7.25 -6.63
N PRO A 47 -8.76 -8.51 -6.24
CA PRO A 47 -9.31 -8.89 -4.94
C PRO A 47 -8.33 -8.65 -3.78
N VAL A 48 -8.83 -8.82 -2.57
CA VAL A 48 -8.05 -9.03 -1.35
C VAL A 48 -8.05 -10.53 -1.04
N TYR A 49 -6.87 -11.07 -0.78
CA TYR A 49 -6.66 -12.45 -0.37
C TYR A 49 -6.46 -12.51 1.14
N LEU A 50 -7.15 -13.44 1.79
CA LEU A 50 -6.98 -13.77 3.20
C LEU A 50 -6.47 -15.21 3.29
N ASP A 51 -5.21 -15.38 3.68
CA ASP A 51 -4.51 -16.66 3.67
C ASP A 51 -4.09 -17.11 5.07
N ILE A 52 -4.21 -18.41 5.31
CA ILE A 52 -3.64 -19.10 6.48
C ILE A 52 -2.55 -20.04 5.99
N HIS A 53 -1.33 -19.83 6.49
CA HIS A 53 -0.24 -20.77 6.36
C HIS A 53 -0.14 -21.56 7.66
N LEU A 54 -0.56 -22.82 7.60
CA LEU A 54 -0.41 -23.74 8.71
C LEU A 54 1.00 -24.32 8.73
N PRO A 55 1.54 -24.61 9.93
CA PRO A 55 2.79 -25.34 10.06
C PRO A 55 2.68 -26.71 9.37
N GLU A 56 3.76 -27.13 8.70
CA GLU A 56 3.89 -28.47 8.07
C GLU A 56 2.96 -28.76 6.87
N GLN A 57 2.08 -27.82 6.49
CA GLN A 57 1.30 -27.92 5.27
C GLN A 57 1.98 -27.15 4.14
N GLU A 58 2.14 -27.80 2.98
CA GLU A 58 2.57 -27.12 1.76
C GLU A 58 1.46 -26.25 1.18
N ASP A 59 0.20 -26.65 1.40
CA ASP A 59 -0.97 -25.93 0.90
C ASP A 59 -1.33 -24.73 1.78
N VAL A 60 -1.71 -23.63 1.12
CA VAL A 60 -2.19 -22.41 1.75
C VAL A 60 -3.71 -22.39 1.71
N LEU A 61 -4.35 -22.24 2.86
CA LEU A 61 -5.80 -22.03 2.92
C LEU A 61 -6.09 -20.58 2.56
N SER A 62 -6.81 -20.32 1.47
CA SER A 62 -7.08 -18.96 0.98
C SER A 62 -8.57 -18.69 0.81
N ASN A 63 -8.97 -17.46 1.14
CA ASN A 63 -10.26 -16.90 0.76
C ASN A 63 -10.05 -15.59 -0.01
N GLN A 64 -10.94 -15.32 -0.97
CA GLN A 64 -10.84 -14.17 -1.85
C GLN A 64 -12.06 -13.25 -1.71
N PHE A 65 -11.82 -11.96 -1.50
CA PHE A 65 -12.84 -10.94 -1.41
C PHE A 65 -12.69 -9.92 -2.53
N ASN A 66 -13.74 -9.72 -3.31
CA ASN A 66 -13.74 -8.67 -4.31
C ASN A 66 -13.85 -7.32 -3.60
N VAL A 67 -12.94 -6.39 -3.92
CA VAL A 67 -12.86 -5.12 -3.19
C VAL A 67 -14.15 -4.29 -3.22
N PRO A 68 -14.98 -4.30 -4.28
CA PRO A 68 -16.29 -3.65 -4.22
C PRO A 68 -17.22 -4.14 -3.10
N GLN A 69 -16.96 -5.33 -2.53
CA GLN A 69 -17.68 -5.87 -1.37
C GLN A 69 -17.17 -5.31 -0.03
N ILE A 70 -15.98 -4.71 0.00
CA ILE A 70 -15.41 -4.07 1.19
C ILE A 70 -16.02 -2.67 1.31
N PRO A 71 -16.77 -2.38 2.39
CA PRO A 71 -17.51 -1.13 2.47
C PRO A 71 -16.58 0.07 2.65
N LEU A 72 -16.97 1.17 2.01
CA LEU A 72 -16.32 2.47 2.16
C LEU A 72 -16.69 3.09 3.50
N ASN A 73 -15.69 3.55 4.25
CA ASN A 73 -15.76 4.26 5.52
C ASN A 73 -16.43 3.50 6.68
N ARG A 74 -16.86 2.25 6.48
CA ARG A 74 -17.44 1.38 7.51
C ARG A 74 -16.56 0.15 7.70
N LEU A 75 -16.25 -0.16 8.96
CA LEU A 75 -15.49 -1.36 9.31
C LEU A 75 -16.43 -2.57 9.34
N SER A 76 -16.04 -3.65 8.65
CA SER A 76 -16.79 -4.91 8.59
C SER A 76 -15.89 -6.10 8.86
N ASP A 77 -16.51 -7.18 9.32
CA ASP A 77 -15.87 -8.46 9.60
C ASP A 77 -15.73 -9.29 8.32
N PHE A 78 -14.55 -9.87 8.13
CA PHE A 78 -14.21 -10.76 7.02
C PHE A 78 -13.52 -12.01 7.55
N SER A 79 -14.09 -13.17 7.23
CA SER A 79 -13.58 -14.45 7.69
C SER A 79 -12.45 -14.95 6.79
N PHE A 80 -11.35 -15.35 7.41
CA PHE A 80 -10.39 -16.25 6.80
C PHE A 80 -11.03 -17.65 6.63
N PRO A 81 -10.42 -18.54 5.83
CA PRO A 81 -10.80 -19.95 5.83
C PRO A 81 -10.77 -20.55 7.24
N SER A 82 -11.67 -21.49 7.48
CA SER A 82 -11.68 -22.26 8.72
C SER A 82 -10.53 -23.26 8.74
N PHE A 83 -10.02 -23.57 9.93
CA PHE A 83 -8.95 -24.56 10.09
C PHE A 83 -9.06 -25.30 11.42
N ALA A 84 -8.56 -26.53 11.48
CA ALA A 84 -8.39 -27.27 12.72
C ALA A 84 -6.99 -27.05 13.29
N ALA A 85 -6.89 -26.83 14.61
CA ALA A 85 -5.58 -26.66 15.24
C ALA A 85 -4.70 -27.93 15.05
N PRO A 86 -3.43 -27.77 14.62
CA PRO A 86 -2.48 -28.88 14.51
C PRO A 86 -2.33 -29.62 15.84
N SER A 87 -2.36 -30.95 15.81
CA SER A 87 -2.35 -31.80 17.00
C SER A 87 -0.95 -32.17 17.52
N SER A 88 0.12 -31.89 16.75
CA SER A 88 1.42 -32.55 16.91
C SER A 88 2.50 -31.75 17.64
N ASP A 89 2.55 -30.41 17.55
CA ASP A 89 3.56 -29.62 18.27
C ASP A 89 3.07 -28.21 18.67
N LYS A 90 3.14 -27.93 19.97
CA LYS A 90 2.76 -26.64 20.60
C LYS A 90 3.70 -25.50 20.23
N LYS A 91 4.90 -25.76 19.70
CA LYS A 91 5.85 -24.71 19.29
C LYS A 91 5.66 -24.22 17.86
N MET A 92 4.66 -24.72 17.16
CA MET A 92 4.40 -24.33 15.79
C MET A 92 3.86 -22.90 15.67
N LYS A 93 4.19 -22.29 14.54
CA LYS A 93 3.74 -20.94 14.17
C LYS A 93 2.83 -21.01 12.95
N MET A 94 1.68 -20.37 13.07
CA MET A 94 0.76 -20.13 11.97
C MET A 94 0.92 -18.70 11.47
N THR A 95 0.79 -18.48 10.17
CA THR A 95 0.83 -17.13 9.60
C THR A 95 -0.52 -16.77 8.98
N PHE A 96 -1.13 -15.69 9.47
CA PHE A 96 -2.25 -15.04 8.82
C PHE A 96 -1.74 -13.93 7.92
N LEU A 97 -2.23 -13.91 6.68
CA LEU A 97 -1.83 -12.95 5.66
C LEU A 97 -3.06 -12.33 5.02
N ALA A 98 -3.19 -11.01 5.05
CA ALA A 98 -4.12 -10.29 4.19
C ALA A 98 -3.32 -9.52 3.13
N SER A 99 -3.56 -9.77 1.85
CA SER A 99 -2.78 -9.14 0.79
C SER A 99 -3.61 -8.71 -0.42
N THR A 100 -3.12 -7.68 -1.11
CA THR A 100 -3.69 -7.27 -2.40
C THR A 100 -2.66 -6.46 -3.19
N LYS A 101 -2.70 -6.58 -4.52
CA LYS A 101 -1.90 -5.77 -5.44
C LYS A 101 -2.82 -5.12 -6.44
N GLN A 102 -2.80 -3.80 -6.52
CA GLN A 102 -3.59 -3.00 -7.46
C GLN A 102 -2.67 -2.30 -8.44
N ASN A 103 -3.03 -2.33 -9.73
CA ASN A 103 -2.29 -1.63 -10.78
C ASN A 103 -3.16 -0.50 -11.37
N SER A 104 -3.69 0.37 -10.51
CA SER A 104 -4.60 1.44 -10.91
C SER A 104 -4.53 2.61 -9.94
N ASN A 105 -5.03 3.77 -10.36
CA ASN A 105 -5.02 4.97 -9.53
C ASN A 105 -6.17 4.89 -8.53
N LEU A 106 -5.83 4.57 -7.28
CA LEU A 106 -6.82 4.37 -6.23
C LEU A 106 -7.21 5.70 -5.59
N ARG A 107 -8.51 5.91 -5.43
CA ARG A 107 -9.08 7.03 -4.64
C ARG A 107 -9.38 6.65 -3.19
N SER A 108 -9.03 5.43 -2.79
CA SER A 108 -9.21 4.93 -1.43
C SER A 108 -8.12 3.94 -1.04
N ALA A 109 -8.07 3.68 0.26
CA ALA A 109 -7.11 2.84 0.97
C ALA A 109 -7.78 1.60 1.55
N LEU A 110 -7.13 0.45 1.51
CA LEU A 110 -7.53 -0.67 2.37
C LEU A 110 -6.96 -0.45 3.77
N ILE A 111 -7.83 -0.41 4.76
CA ILE A 111 -7.46 -0.41 6.17
C ILE A 111 -7.86 -1.76 6.75
N VAL A 112 -6.89 -2.43 7.37
CA VAL A 112 -7.05 -3.69 8.10
C VAL A 112 -6.91 -3.41 9.59
N SER A 113 -7.65 -4.12 10.44
CA SER A 113 -7.51 -4.01 11.90
C SER A 113 -6.11 -4.41 12.36
N ASP A 114 -5.78 -4.06 13.59
CA ASP A 114 -4.46 -4.33 14.15
C ASP A 114 -4.25 -5.79 14.57
N TRP A 115 -5.28 -6.64 14.56
CA TRP A 115 -5.19 -8.08 14.92
C TRP A 115 -6.26 -8.89 14.19
N VAL A 116 -6.15 -10.21 14.25
CA VAL A 116 -7.18 -11.18 13.84
C VAL A 116 -7.86 -11.71 15.11
N ASN A 117 -9.20 -11.76 15.12
CA ASN A 117 -9.94 -12.45 16.17
C ASN A 117 -9.96 -13.93 15.81
N ILE A 118 -9.51 -14.79 16.72
CA ILE A 118 -9.40 -16.24 16.47
C ILE A 118 -10.58 -16.99 17.08
N ASP A 119 -11.04 -16.52 18.23
CA ASP A 119 -12.16 -17.09 18.98
C ASP A 119 -12.76 -16.02 19.92
N GLU A 120 -13.83 -16.34 20.64
CA GLU A 120 -14.49 -15.43 21.58
C GLU A 120 -13.50 -14.88 22.62
N GLY A 121 -13.29 -13.57 22.58
CA GLY A 121 -12.34 -12.87 23.46
C GLY A 121 -10.86 -13.09 23.14
N LYS A 122 -10.48 -13.92 22.17
CA LYS A 122 -9.08 -14.21 21.81
C LYS A 122 -8.66 -13.59 20.47
N ARG A 123 -7.46 -13.02 20.49
CA ARG A 123 -6.88 -12.24 19.39
C ARG A 123 -5.42 -12.59 19.18
N THR A 124 -4.97 -12.44 17.95
CA THR A 124 -3.54 -12.51 17.64
C THR A 124 -2.77 -11.37 18.27
N ASP A 125 -1.44 -11.49 18.25
CA ASP A 125 -0.55 -10.33 18.34
C ASP A 125 -0.86 -9.31 17.24
N ARG A 126 -0.24 -8.12 17.34
CA ARG A 126 -0.47 -7.08 16.34
C ARG A 126 0.00 -7.50 14.95
N LEU A 127 -0.82 -7.25 13.95
CA LEU A 127 -0.49 -7.35 12.54
C LEU A 127 0.67 -6.40 12.21
N SER A 128 1.67 -6.93 11.52
CA SER A 128 2.71 -6.17 10.85
C SER A 128 2.24 -5.88 9.43
N ILE A 129 1.93 -4.61 9.15
CA ILE A 129 1.48 -4.17 7.82
C ILE A 129 2.68 -3.62 7.03
N ASN A 130 3.03 -4.31 5.95
CA ASN A 130 3.94 -3.84 4.92
C ASN A 130 3.14 -3.31 3.74
N TRP A 131 3.45 -2.09 3.35
CA TRP A 131 2.76 -1.42 2.27
C TRP A 131 3.77 -0.78 1.33
N ASN A 132 3.62 -1.06 0.04
CA ASN A 132 4.48 -0.53 -1.01
C ASN A 132 3.63 0.23 -2.01
N MET A 133 4.03 1.47 -2.29
CA MET A 133 3.45 2.30 -3.33
C MET A 133 4.45 2.70 -4.36
N GLU A 134 3.99 2.71 -5.61
CA GLU A 134 4.73 3.24 -6.73
C GLU A 134 3.77 3.94 -7.70
N PHE A 135 4.06 5.21 -8.00
CA PHE A 135 3.41 5.99 -9.04
C PHE A 135 4.45 6.35 -10.07
N MET A 136 4.24 5.91 -11.31
CA MET A 136 5.12 6.19 -12.44
C MET A 136 4.38 7.04 -13.47
N ALA A 137 5.05 8.02 -14.04
CA ALA A 137 4.56 8.78 -15.19
C ALA A 137 5.67 9.00 -16.21
N GLU A 138 5.36 8.78 -17.48
CA GLU A 138 6.28 9.12 -18.58
C GLU A 138 5.95 10.50 -19.15
N PHE A 139 6.95 11.35 -19.31
CA PHE A 139 6.82 12.67 -19.90
C PHE A 139 7.70 12.79 -21.16
N GLY A 140 7.09 13.16 -22.28
CA GLY A 140 7.81 13.46 -23.53
C GLY A 140 8.49 14.82 -23.45
N ALA A 141 9.81 14.87 -23.60
CA ALA A 141 10.61 16.09 -23.50
C ALA A 141 10.50 17.02 -24.72
N GLN A 142 9.60 16.72 -25.66
CA GLN A 142 9.37 17.46 -26.91
C GLN A 142 9.01 18.93 -26.68
N SER A 143 8.38 19.21 -25.54
CA SER A 143 7.94 20.54 -25.12
C SER A 143 9.00 21.31 -24.31
N LEU A 144 10.18 20.72 -24.08
CA LEU A 144 11.24 21.33 -23.28
C LEU A 144 12.28 21.99 -24.18
N THR A 145 12.78 23.14 -23.74
CA THR A 145 13.87 23.83 -24.39
C THR A 145 15.19 23.10 -24.10
N THR A 146 15.86 22.64 -25.14
CA THR A 146 17.17 21.98 -25.02
C THR A 146 18.16 22.84 -24.25
N GLY A 147 18.84 22.25 -23.26
CA GLY A 147 19.84 22.93 -22.43
C GLY A 147 19.26 23.73 -21.26
N ALA A 148 17.95 23.93 -21.18
CA ALA A 148 17.31 24.53 -20.01
C ALA A 148 17.13 23.51 -18.87
N THR A 149 17.06 24.01 -17.64
CA THR A 149 16.90 23.21 -16.43
C THR A 149 15.46 23.26 -15.95
N TYR A 150 14.92 22.10 -15.59
CA TYR A 150 13.53 21.91 -15.18
C TYR A 150 13.43 21.14 -13.87
N LYS A 151 12.25 21.20 -13.25
CA LYS A 151 11.85 20.32 -12.16
C LYS A 151 10.38 19.93 -12.33
N PHE A 152 10.01 18.76 -11.82
CA PHE A 152 8.61 18.41 -11.65
C PHE A 152 8.08 18.99 -10.33
N SER A 153 6.84 19.42 -10.33
CA SER A 153 6.06 19.84 -9.17
C SER A 153 4.91 18.85 -9.01
N ILE A 154 4.90 18.14 -7.88
CA ILE A 154 4.00 17.02 -7.62
C ILE A 154 3.09 17.35 -6.44
N PRO A 155 1.77 17.52 -6.64
CA PRO A 155 0.83 17.69 -5.55
C PRO A 155 0.64 16.36 -4.79
N MET A 156 0.80 16.39 -3.46
CA MET A 156 0.61 15.22 -2.60
C MET A 156 -0.25 15.56 -1.38
N VAL A 157 -1.03 14.57 -0.92
CA VAL A 157 -1.84 14.62 0.31
C VAL A 157 -2.00 13.21 0.88
N LEU A 158 -2.06 13.08 2.19
CA LEU A 158 -2.52 11.85 2.85
C LEU A 158 -4.04 11.91 3.03
N LYS A 159 -4.76 10.89 2.57
CA LYS A 159 -6.20 10.71 2.80
C LYS A 159 -6.41 9.66 3.88
N GLY A 160 -7.06 9.99 4.99
CA GLY A 160 -7.23 9.04 6.10
C GLY A 160 -7.67 9.68 7.40
N THR A 161 -7.34 9.09 8.54
CA THR A 161 -7.72 9.65 9.85
C THR A 161 -6.58 10.32 10.58
N THR A 162 -5.35 9.85 10.42
CA THR A 162 -4.14 10.37 11.09
C THR A 162 -2.89 10.09 10.25
N HIS A 163 -1.77 10.76 10.55
CA HIS A 163 -0.42 10.36 10.09
C HIS A 163 0.12 9.11 10.77
N GLY A 164 -0.67 8.42 11.61
CA GLY A 164 -0.21 7.24 12.33
C GLY A 164 0.27 6.16 11.35
N GLY A 165 1.44 5.60 11.65
CA GLY A 165 2.10 4.59 10.82
C GLY A 165 2.90 5.16 9.63
N TRP A 166 2.91 6.47 9.41
CA TRP A 166 3.73 7.10 8.39
C TRP A 166 5.10 7.52 8.93
N ASN A 167 6.04 6.59 8.91
CA ASN A 167 7.39 6.80 9.46
C ASN A 167 8.46 6.85 8.39
N GLU A 168 8.26 6.13 7.29
CA GLU A 168 9.24 6.02 6.21
C GLU A 168 9.05 7.13 5.18
N PRO A 169 10.12 7.63 4.55
CA PRO A 169 10.00 8.73 3.61
C PRO A 169 9.24 8.37 2.33
N VAL A 170 8.71 9.42 1.69
CA VAL A 170 8.28 9.36 0.29
C VAL A 170 9.43 9.79 -0.60
N ILE A 171 9.74 9.02 -1.63
CA ILE A 171 10.84 9.28 -2.55
C ILE A 171 10.28 9.75 -3.88
N ILE A 172 10.75 10.91 -4.36
CA ILE A 172 10.46 11.44 -5.69
C ILE A 172 11.72 11.27 -6.53
N GLN A 173 11.62 10.58 -7.66
CA GLN A 173 12.73 10.24 -8.53
C GLN A 173 12.45 10.70 -9.96
N VAL A 174 13.45 11.31 -10.59
CA VAL A 174 13.45 11.60 -12.02
C VAL A 174 14.51 10.71 -12.65
N LEU A 175 14.08 9.92 -13.64
CA LEU A 175 14.91 9.05 -14.44
C LEU A 175 15.01 9.65 -15.84
N LEU A 176 16.24 9.98 -16.25
CA LEU A 176 16.55 10.49 -17.57
C LEU A 176 16.85 9.32 -18.54
N PRO A 177 16.74 9.55 -19.86
CA PRO A 177 16.94 8.48 -20.85
C PRO A 177 18.38 7.97 -20.96
N ASP A 178 19.36 8.72 -20.44
CA ASP A 178 20.76 8.30 -20.33
C ASP A 178 21.00 7.36 -19.12
N GLY A 179 19.95 7.05 -18.35
CA GLY A 179 20.02 6.24 -17.12
C GLY A 179 20.28 7.07 -15.86
N THR A 180 20.50 8.38 -15.98
CA THR A 180 20.75 9.25 -14.84
C THR A 180 19.51 9.30 -13.94
N LYS A 181 19.73 9.05 -12.64
CA LYS A 181 18.68 9.04 -11.62
C LYS A 181 18.89 10.14 -10.61
N MET A 182 17.89 10.99 -10.43
CA MET A 182 17.90 12.08 -9.46
C MET A 182 16.76 11.89 -8.46
N ALA A 183 17.10 11.63 -7.20
CA ALA A 183 16.12 11.37 -6.14
C ALA A 183 16.06 12.49 -5.10
N LYS A 184 14.86 12.73 -4.57
CA LYS A 184 14.60 13.60 -3.44
C LYS A 184 13.68 12.89 -2.45
N THR A 185 14.01 13.02 -1.18
CA THR A 185 13.26 12.45 -0.07
C THR A 185 12.32 13.51 0.52
N VAL A 186 11.07 13.12 0.76
CA VAL A 186 10.04 13.93 1.41
C VAL A 186 9.66 13.24 2.72
N ASN A 187 9.72 14.01 3.81
CA ASN A 187 9.25 13.53 5.11
C ASN A 187 7.71 13.47 5.10
N PRO A 188 7.08 12.34 5.48
CA PRO A 188 5.62 12.20 5.48
C PRO A 188 4.89 13.21 6.35
N ASN A 189 5.51 13.67 7.44
CA ASN A 189 4.92 14.68 8.34
C ASN A 189 4.78 16.06 7.67
N LYS A 190 5.44 16.28 6.53
CA LYS A 190 5.25 17.49 5.72
C LYS A 190 4.09 17.36 4.74
N ILE A 191 3.60 16.14 4.48
CA ILE A 191 2.48 15.88 3.59
C ILE A 191 1.19 16.15 4.38
N PRO A 192 0.31 17.04 3.90
CA PRO A 192 -0.94 17.35 4.59
C PRO A 192 -1.83 16.13 4.74
N LEU A 193 -2.60 16.05 5.83
CA LEU A 193 -3.65 15.04 6.02
C LEU A 193 -5.02 15.66 5.74
N ASN A 194 -5.77 15.08 4.81
CA ASN A 194 -7.13 15.47 4.39
C ASN A 194 -7.34 16.93 3.93
N THR A 195 -6.35 17.81 4.00
CA THR A 195 -6.45 19.19 3.53
C THR A 195 -6.15 19.29 2.03
N GLN A 196 -6.00 20.51 1.52
CA GLN A 196 -5.56 20.75 0.14
C GLN A 196 -4.19 20.12 -0.13
N ASN A 197 -3.99 19.71 -1.38
CA ASN A 197 -2.73 19.15 -1.85
C ASN A 197 -1.60 20.16 -1.68
N VAL A 198 -0.44 19.71 -1.19
CA VAL A 198 0.79 20.52 -1.16
C VAL A 198 1.71 20.06 -2.28
N GLU A 199 2.29 21.02 -3.00
CA GLU A 199 3.24 20.73 -4.08
C GLU A 199 4.63 20.44 -3.53
N PHE A 200 5.20 19.31 -3.97
CA PHE A 200 6.58 18.93 -3.70
C PHE A 200 7.35 18.90 -5.01
N ALA A 201 8.47 19.62 -5.07
CA ALA A 201 9.32 19.63 -6.25
C ALA A 201 10.27 18.43 -6.27
N SER A 202 10.53 17.85 -7.44
CA SER A 202 11.65 16.93 -7.69
C SER A 202 13.01 17.63 -7.55
N ARG A 203 14.10 16.89 -7.75
CA ARG A 203 15.37 17.53 -8.10
C ARG A 203 15.30 18.15 -9.49
N GLU A 204 16.15 19.14 -9.71
CA GLU A 204 16.34 19.81 -10.99
C GLU A 204 17.07 18.88 -11.97
N PHE A 205 16.74 18.99 -13.25
CA PHE A 205 17.31 18.20 -14.32
C PHE A 205 17.41 18.99 -15.62
N PRO A 206 18.45 18.78 -16.44
CA PRO A 206 18.53 19.38 -17.76
C PRO A 206 17.56 18.69 -18.73
N ALA A 207 17.00 19.44 -19.68
CA ALA A 207 16.17 18.86 -20.73
C ALA A 207 16.99 17.86 -21.58
N PRO A 208 16.55 16.59 -21.70
CA PRO A 208 17.32 15.54 -22.37
C PRO A 208 17.25 15.59 -23.91
N GLY A 209 16.54 16.57 -24.49
CA GLY A 209 16.32 16.72 -25.92
C GLY A 209 14.91 16.31 -26.38
N VAL A 210 14.54 16.77 -27.58
CA VAL A 210 13.14 16.80 -28.06
C VAL A 210 12.53 15.41 -28.26
N ASP A 211 13.30 14.36 -28.55
CA ASP A 211 12.76 13.00 -28.80
C ASP A 211 12.96 12.02 -27.65
N LYS A 212 13.15 12.55 -26.44
CA LYS A 212 13.47 11.77 -25.25
C LYS A 212 12.29 11.70 -24.28
N LYS A 213 12.21 10.61 -23.52
CA LYS A 213 11.23 10.41 -22.45
C LYS A 213 11.90 10.54 -21.09
N ILE A 214 11.23 11.23 -20.17
CA ILE A 214 11.63 11.35 -18.77
C ILE A 214 10.63 10.53 -17.96
N THR A 215 11.12 9.69 -17.04
CA THR A 215 10.25 8.94 -16.15
C THR A 215 10.26 9.59 -14.76
N LEU A 216 9.08 9.99 -14.30
CA LEU A 216 8.85 10.41 -12.92
C LEU A 216 8.37 9.21 -12.12
N LEU A 217 8.96 9.00 -10.95
CA LEU A 217 8.60 7.95 -10.02
C LEU A 217 8.39 8.55 -8.63
N VAL A 218 7.23 8.32 -8.02
CA VAL A 218 6.94 8.62 -6.61
C VAL A 218 6.69 7.30 -5.90
N SER A 219 7.48 6.98 -4.89
CA SER A 219 7.35 5.70 -4.19
C SER A 219 7.57 5.82 -2.69
N THR A 220 7.02 4.87 -1.95
CA THR A 220 7.23 4.74 -0.51
C THR A 220 6.94 3.31 -0.05
N THR A 221 7.64 2.87 1.00
CA THR A 221 7.40 1.61 1.68
C THR A 221 7.15 1.91 3.14
N GLN A 222 5.97 1.59 3.66
CA GLN A 222 5.63 1.76 5.08
C GLN A 222 5.51 0.38 5.74
N ARG A 223 6.03 0.24 6.95
CA ARG A 223 6.11 -1.06 7.68
C ARG A 223 5.30 -1.07 8.97
N THR A 224 4.27 -0.25 9.06
CA THR A 224 3.42 -0.11 10.24
C THR A 224 1.98 0.10 9.84
N ASN A 225 1.05 -0.09 10.78
CA ASN A 225 -0.38 0.04 10.51
C ASN A 225 -0.73 1.46 10.09
N LEU A 226 -1.10 1.60 8.82
CA LEU A 226 -1.42 2.88 8.21
C LEU A 226 -2.88 3.24 8.50
N TYR A 227 -3.09 4.49 8.90
CA TYR A 227 -4.42 5.08 9.03
C TYR A 227 -4.75 6.08 7.91
N SER A 228 -3.84 6.25 6.96
CA SER A 228 -4.00 7.09 5.78
C SER A 228 -3.20 6.59 4.58
N VAL A 229 -3.55 7.04 3.38
CA VAL A 229 -2.86 6.72 2.13
C VAL A 229 -2.40 7.96 1.40
N LEU A 230 -1.23 7.87 0.78
CA LEU A 230 -0.70 8.91 -0.10
C LEU A 230 -1.48 8.96 -1.40
N ASN A 231 -2.12 10.09 -1.66
CA ASN A 231 -2.63 10.45 -2.96
C ASN A 231 -1.61 11.35 -3.66
N VAL A 232 -1.26 10.97 -4.90
CA VAL A 232 -0.36 11.73 -5.77
C VAL A 232 -1.20 12.27 -6.92
N GLY A 233 -1.27 13.59 -7.04
CA GLY A 233 -1.96 14.24 -8.15
C GLY A 233 -1.07 14.40 -9.38
N GLU A 234 -1.61 15.03 -10.42
CA GLU A 234 -0.92 15.22 -11.69
C GLU A 234 0.34 16.09 -11.54
N ALA A 235 1.46 15.60 -12.07
CA ALA A 235 2.74 16.28 -12.00
C ALA A 235 2.83 17.36 -13.09
N LYS A 236 3.37 18.52 -12.71
CA LYS A 236 3.59 19.66 -13.62
C LYS A 236 5.08 19.89 -13.79
N ILE A 237 5.54 20.07 -15.03
CA ILE A 237 6.92 20.47 -15.28
C ILE A 237 7.05 22.00 -15.16
N LYS A 238 8.13 22.47 -14.54
CA LYS A 238 8.42 23.89 -14.33
C LYS A 238 9.85 24.19 -14.75
N LEU A 239 10.05 25.24 -15.53
CA LEU A 239 11.36 25.82 -15.81
C LEU A 239 11.93 26.40 -14.49
N VAL A 240 13.24 26.25 -14.29
CA VAL A 240 13.97 26.76 -13.12
C VAL A 240 14.67 28.06 -13.46
#